data_AF-A0A2D6DKA6-F1
#
_entry.id   AF-A0A2D6DKA6-F1
#
_cell.length_a   1.000
_cell.length_b   1.000
_cell.length_c   1.000
_cell.angle_alpha   90.00
_cell.angle_beta   90.00
_cell.angle_gamma   90.00
#
_symmetry.space_group_name_H-M   'P 1'
#
loop_
_entity.id
_entity.type
_entity.pdbx_description
1 polymer ?
#
loop_
_entity_poly.entity_id
_entity_poly.type
_entity_poly.pdbx_seq_one_letter_code
_entity_poly.pdbx_strand_id
1 'polypeptide(L)'
;MSHNKYYGLVMLTDRLFMVDYESVNRNELTQTILFPCYKSHITRLSGLKMGVADNIERMPCAARVVYEYLGRSVDIRKALKLCGLYDPSDQRIEASLKSAIDNSVANHEWHLRGMAI
;
A
#
# COMPACT_ATOMS: atom_id res chain seq x y z
N MET A 1 -6.74 -24.47 7.66
CA MET A 1 -6.84 -23.06 7.23
C MET A 1 -6.31 -22.18 8.35
N SER A 2 -5.09 -21.66 8.22
CA SER A 2 -4.62 -20.62 9.14
C SER A 2 -5.45 -19.37 8.89
N HIS A 3 -6.17 -18.92 9.91
CA HIS A 3 -6.84 -17.64 9.87
C HIS A 3 -5.84 -16.62 10.43
N ASN A 4 -5.13 -15.92 9.55
CA ASN A 4 -4.29 -14.82 9.98
C ASN A 4 -5.22 -13.68 10.44
N LYS A 5 -4.97 -13.17 11.65
CA LYS A 5 -5.75 -12.08 12.22
C LYS A 5 -4.84 -10.89 12.41
N TYR A 6 -5.21 -9.76 11.82
CA TYR A 6 -4.39 -8.54 11.89
C TYR A 6 -5.03 -7.54 12.86
N TYR A 7 -4.18 -6.87 13.65
CA TYR A 7 -4.55 -5.68 14.41
C TYR A 7 -3.78 -4.50 13.84
N GLY A 8 -4.39 -3.32 13.88
CA GLY A 8 -3.71 -2.12 13.43
C GLY A 8 -4.18 -0.85 14.12
N LEU A 9 -3.34 0.17 13.99
CA LEU A 9 -3.56 1.53 14.44
C LEU A 9 -3.52 2.45 13.22
N VAL A 10 -4.42 3.42 13.20
CA VAL A 10 -4.41 4.51 12.22
C VAL A 10 -4.32 5.83 12.97
N MET A 11 -3.40 6.70 12.56
CA MET A 11 -3.19 8.02 13.13
C MET A 11 -3.07 9.06 12.03
N LEU A 12 -3.73 10.20 12.21
CA LEU A 12 -3.67 11.33 11.29
C LEU A 12 -2.97 12.52 11.97
N THR A 13 -1.88 12.97 11.38
CA THR A 13 -1.20 14.24 11.70
C THR A 13 -1.13 15.09 10.42
N ASP A 14 0.06 15.46 9.96
CA ASP A 14 0.37 15.97 8.62
C ASP A 14 0.35 14.86 7.53
N ARG A 15 0.37 13.59 7.96
CA ARG A 15 0.27 12.39 7.12
C ARG A 15 -0.66 11.37 7.77
N LEU A 16 -1.15 10.42 6.96
CA LEU A 16 -1.89 9.26 7.48
C LEU A 16 -0.89 8.13 7.75
N PHE A 17 -0.75 7.77 9.01
CA PHE A 17 0.08 6.66 9.46
C PHE A 17 -0.80 5.46 9.77
N MET A 18 -0.44 4.31 9.21
CA MET A 18 -1.09 3.04 9.48
C MET A 18 0.00 2.05 9.91
N VAL A 19 -0.21 1.36 11.02
CA VAL A 19 0.65 0.27 11.46
C VAL A 19 -0.23 -0.93 11.71
N ASP A 20 0.11 -2.08 11.14
CA ASP A 20 -0.59 -3.33 11.36
C ASP A 20 0.38 -4.47 11.63
N TYR A 21 -0.08 -5.48 12.37
CA TYR A 21 0.67 -6.70 12.62
C TYR A 21 -0.24 -7.91 12.65
N GLU A 22 0.29 -9.05 12.21
CA GLU A 22 -0.35 -10.36 12.29
C GLU A 22 -0.27 -10.87 13.74
N SER A 23 -1.39 -11.30 14.32
CA SER A 23 -1.51 -11.50 15.77
C SER A 23 -1.31 -12.93 16.25
N VAL A 24 -1.44 -13.92 15.36
CA VAL A 24 -1.39 -15.34 15.70
C VAL A 24 0.06 -15.83 15.73
N ASN A 25 0.81 -15.57 14.67
CA ASN A 25 2.21 -15.95 14.51
C ASN A 25 3.16 -14.77 14.76
N ARG A 26 2.68 -13.52 14.68
CA ARG A 26 3.49 -12.30 14.89
C ARG A 26 4.67 -12.16 13.95
N ASN A 27 4.53 -12.74 12.76
CA ASN A 27 5.59 -12.77 11.77
C ASN A 27 5.58 -11.57 10.83
N GLU A 28 4.50 -10.79 10.82
CA GLU A 28 4.35 -9.64 9.92
C GLU A 28 4.00 -8.39 10.73
N LEU A 29 4.81 -7.35 10.55
CA LEU A 29 4.50 -5.98 10.94
C LEU A 29 4.69 -5.11 9.70
N THR A 30 3.70 -4.27 9.39
CA THR A 30 3.80 -3.32 8.29
C THR A 30 3.45 -1.91 8.75
N GLN A 31 4.10 -0.94 8.12
CA GLN A 31 3.83 0.47 8.30
C GLN A 31 3.52 1.07 6.93
N THR A 32 2.42 1.80 6.83
CA THR A 32 2.04 2.56 5.63
C THR A 32 1.91 4.03 6.00
N ILE A 33 2.57 4.90 5.24
CA ILE A 33 2.49 6.35 5.39
C ILE A 33 1.93 6.92 4.09
N LEU A 34 0.75 7.54 4.15
CA LEU A 34 0.09 8.14 2.98
C LEU A 34 0.08 9.67 3.07
N PHE A 35 0.19 10.32 1.91
CA PHE A 35 -0.14 11.74 1.77
C PHE A 35 -1.64 11.92 2.03
N PRO A 36 -2.05 12.91 2.84
CA PRO A 36 -3.46 13.23 3.00
C PRO A 36 -3.97 13.90 1.74
N CYS A 37 -5.26 13.70 1.43
CA CYS A 37 -5.94 14.44 0.39
C CYS A 37 -6.79 15.55 1.02
N TYR A 38 -6.49 16.80 0.67
CA TYR A 38 -7.23 17.99 1.14
C TYR A 38 -8.34 18.43 0.17
N LYS A 39 -8.63 17.62 -0.86
CA LYS A 39 -9.70 17.89 -1.83
C LYS A 39 -11.04 17.38 -1.26
N SER A 40 -12.15 18.01 -1.67
CA SER A 40 -13.51 17.63 -1.24
C SER A 40 -13.91 16.20 -1.63
N HIS A 41 -13.23 15.62 -2.62
CA HIS A 41 -13.41 14.24 -3.06
C HIS A 41 -12.08 13.50 -3.02
N ILE A 42 -11.95 12.53 -2.12
CA ILE A 42 -10.81 11.63 -2.07
C ILE A 42 -11.07 10.51 -3.06
N THR A 43 -10.33 10.47 -4.16
CA THR A 43 -10.35 9.36 -5.10
C THR A 43 -9.21 8.39 -4.82
N ARG A 44 -8.01 8.91 -4.58
CA ARG A 44 -6.81 8.11 -4.32
C ARG A 44 -5.93 8.79 -3.27
N LEU A 45 -5.21 7.97 -2.50
CA LEU A 45 -4.12 8.37 -1.63
C LEU A 45 -2.86 7.63 -2.09
N SER A 46 -1.70 8.26 -2.04
CA SER A 46 -0.44 7.61 -2.34
C SER A 46 0.53 7.70 -1.18
N GLY A 47 1.56 6.87 -1.18
CA GLY A 47 2.58 6.91 -0.17
C GLY A 47 3.53 5.74 -0.23
N LEU A 48 4.04 5.35 0.94
CA LEU A 48 4.98 4.25 1.10
C LEU A 48 4.40 3.22 2.05
N LYS A 49 4.57 1.94 1.71
CA LYS A 49 4.42 0.81 2.62
C LYS A 49 5.79 0.21 2.87
N MET A 50 6.09 -0.12 4.12
CA MET A 50 7.29 -0.83 4.52
C MET A 50 6.94 -1.98 5.45
N GLY A 51 7.78 -3.00 5.44
CA GLY A 51 7.61 -4.19 6.27
C GLY A 51 8.74 -5.16 6.03
N VAL A 52 8.51 -6.39 6.44
CA VAL A 52 9.47 -7.48 6.29
C VAL A 52 8.87 -8.50 5.33
N ALA A 53 9.62 -8.90 4.30
CA ALA A 53 9.19 -9.94 3.38
C ALA A 53 9.05 -11.29 4.11
N ASP A 54 8.04 -12.08 3.76
CA ASP A 54 7.81 -13.42 4.31
C ASP A 54 8.70 -14.49 3.64
N ASN A 55 9.93 -14.12 3.29
CA ASN A 55 10.94 -15.04 2.75
C ASN A 55 11.94 -15.44 3.85
N ILE A 56 12.78 -16.45 3.57
CA ILE A 56 13.74 -17.00 4.54
C ILE A 56 14.66 -15.91 5.11
N GLU A 57 15.06 -14.95 4.28
CA GLU A 57 15.97 -13.88 4.66
C GLU A 57 15.29 -12.77 5.49
N ARG A 58 13.95 -12.73 5.50
CA ARG A 58 13.15 -11.70 6.19
C ARG A 58 13.67 -10.31 5.89
N MET A 59 13.92 -10.04 4.61
CA MET A 59 14.48 -8.76 4.19
C MET A 59 13.50 -7.62 4.48
N PRO A 60 13.94 -6.51 5.10
CA PRO A 60 13.18 -5.28 5.12
C PRO A 60 12.95 -4.79 3.69
N CYS A 61 11.72 -4.41 3.39
CA CYS A 61 11.34 -3.93 2.06
C CYS A 61 10.45 -2.69 2.19
N ALA A 62 10.48 -1.85 1.16
CA ALA A 62 9.58 -0.72 0.99
C ALA A 62 9.03 -0.70 -0.43
N ALA A 63 7.79 -0.24 -0.59
CA ALA A 63 7.12 -0.08 -1.86
C ALA A 63 6.30 1.22 -1.89
N ARG A 64 6.25 1.89 -3.04
CA ARG A 64 5.28 2.92 -3.35
C ARG A 64 3.91 2.26 -3.48
N VAL A 65 2.90 2.87 -2.88
CA VAL A 65 1.53 2.35 -2.85
C VAL A 65 0.52 3.43 -3.19
N VAL A 66 -0.59 3.01 -3.79
CA VAL A 66 -1.77 3.84 -4.03
C VAL A 66 -3.00 3.12 -3.48
N TYR A 67 -3.81 3.85 -2.72
CA TYR A 67 -5.04 3.39 -2.10
C TYR A 67 -6.19 4.11 -2.77
N GLU A 68 -7.09 3.37 -3.42
CA GLU A 68 -8.28 3.91 -4.06
C GLU A 68 -9.49 3.79 -3.12
N TYR A 69 -10.27 4.87 -3.02
CA TYR A 69 -11.46 4.88 -2.18
C TYR A 69 -12.61 4.14 -2.88
N LEU A 70 -13.00 2.98 -2.33
CA LEU A 70 -14.07 2.14 -2.88
C LEU A 70 -15.50 2.59 -2.49
N GLY A 71 -15.65 3.71 -1.80
CA GLY A 71 -16.92 4.20 -1.29
C GLY A 71 -17.23 3.74 0.14
N ARG A 72 -18.37 4.22 0.68
CA ARG A 72 -18.81 3.91 2.05
C ARG A 72 -19.41 2.50 2.19
N SER A 73 -19.89 1.94 1.08
CA SER A 73 -20.46 0.60 1.01
C SER A 73 -19.77 -0.15 -0.10
N VAL A 74 -19.00 -1.18 0.26
CA VAL A 74 -18.16 -1.93 -0.67
C VAL A 74 -18.75 -3.33 -0.86
N ASP A 75 -18.97 -3.72 -2.12
CA ASP A 75 -19.19 -5.13 -2.45
C ASP A 75 -17.85 -5.88 -2.36
N ILE A 76 -17.59 -6.44 -1.18
CA ILE A 76 -16.32 -7.09 -0.83
C ILE A 76 -15.99 -8.20 -1.84
N ARG A 77 -16.98 -8.97 -2.30
CA ARG A 77 -16.74 -10.08 -3.23
C ARG A 77 -16.28 -9.55 -4.59
N LYS A 78 -16.87 -8.45 -5.08
CA LYS A 78 -16.40 -7.80 -6.31
C LYS A 78 -15.01 -7.20 -6.12
N ALA A 79 -14.76 -6.53 -5.00
CA ALA A 79 -13.45 -5.93 -4.72
C ALA A 79 -12.33 -6.99 -4.68
N LEU A 80 -12.56 -8.11 -3.99
CA LEU A 80 -11.58 -9.20 -3.92
C LEU A 80 -11.31 -9.87 -5.27
N LYS A 81 -12.29 -9.91 -6.18
CA LYS A 81 -12.07 -10.42 -7.55
C LYS A 81 -11.14 -9.53 -8.38
N LEU A 82 -10.93 -8.28 -7.98
CA LEU A 82 -9.98 -7.36 -8.59
C LEU A 82 -8.57 -7.50 -7.98
N CYS A 83 -8.40 -8.29 -6.92
CA CYS A 83 -7.07 -8.55 -6.37
C CYS A 83 -6.35 -9.57 -7.24
N GLY A 84 -5.11 -9.26 -7.60
CA GLY A 84 -4.27 -10.16 -8.40
C GLY A 84 -2.95 -9.51 -8.78
N LEU A 85 -2.11 -10.29 -9.45
CA LEU A 85 -0.91 -9.79 -10.10
C LEU A 85 -1.26 -9.33 -11.51
N TYR A 86 -0.77 -8.15 -11.87
CA TYR A 86 -0.97 -7.54 -13.18
C TYR A 86 0.37 -7.48 -13.90
N ASP A 87 0.35 -7.71 -15.21
CA ASP A 87 1.51 -7.45 -16.04
C ASP A 87 1.82 -5.94 -16.06
N PRO A 88 3.10 -5.52 -16.02
CA PRO A 88 3.45 -4.10 -16.10
C PRO A 88 2.85 -3.37 -17.32
N SER A 89 2.60 -4.09 -18.43
CA SER A 89 1.98 -3.56 -19.64
C SER A 89 0.44 -3.61 -19.64
N ASP A 90 -0.19 -4.20 -18.62
CA ASP A 90 -1.65 -4.41 -18.56
C ASP A 90 -2.43 -3.08 -18.65
N GLN A 91 -3.34 -2.97 -19.61
CA GLN A 91 -4.10 -1.75 -19.89
C GLN A 91 -5.22 -1.48 -18.87
N ARG A 92 -5.55 -2.45 -18.01
CA ARG A 92 -6.50 -2.26 -16.90
C ARG A 92 -5.98 -1.30 -15.84
N ILE A 93 -4.66 -1.11 -15.78
CA ILE A 93 -4.01 -0.18 -14.84
C ILE A 93 -3.60 1.07 -15.62
N GLU A 94 -4.12 2.22 -15.21
CA GLU A 94 -3.82 3.52 -15.83
C GLU A 94 -2.33 3.86 -15.75
N ALA A 95 -1.79 4.56 -16.76
CA ALA A 95 -0.37 4.93 -16.81
C ALA A 95 0.07 5.79 -15.62
N SER A 96 -0.80 6.66 -15.13
CA SER A 96 -0.56 7.47 -13.92
C SER A 96 -0.40 6.62 -12.67
N LEU A 97 -1.21 5.56 -12.54
CA LEU A 97 -1.12 4.61 -11.42
C LEU A 97 0.17 3.78 -11.50
N LYS A 98 0.55 3.32 -12.70
CA LYS A 98 1.83 2.62 -12.92
C LYS A 98 3.02 3.48 -12.51
N SER A 99 3.03 4.76 -12.92
CA SER A 99 4.07 5.72 -12.55
C SER A 99 4.11 5.93 -11.03
N ALA A 100 2.96 6.05 -10.37
CA ALA A 100 2.87 6.29 -8.93
C ALA A 100 3.34 5.11 -8.07
N ILE A 101 3.34 3.88 -8.59
CA ILE A 101 3.75 2.66 -7.86
C ILE A 101 5.08 2.07 -8.34
N ASP A 102 5.73 2.65 -9.34
CA ASP A 102 7.05 2.19 -9.79
C ASP A 102 8.01 2.23 -8.61
N ASN A 103 8.76 1.17 -8.33
CA ASN A 103 9.72 1.11 -7.22
C ASN A 103 11.17 1.32 -7.67
N SER A 104 11.38 1.75 -8.90
CA SER A 104 12.70 2.17 -9.36
C SER A 104 13.25 3.29 -8.46
N VAL A 105 14.46 3.07 -7.96
CA VAL A 105 15.24 4.05 -7.21
C VAL A 105 16.25 4.62 -8.19
N ALA A 106 16.17 5.91 -8.48
CA ALA A 106 17.08 6.53 -9.43
C ALA A 106 18.52 6.52 -8.88
N ASN A 107 19.54 6.59 -9.76
CA ASN A 107 20.95 6.53 -9.35
C ASN A 107 21.37 7.61 -8.33
N HIS A 108 20.61 8.69 -8.19
CA HIS A 108 20.85 9.77 -7.25
C HIS A 108 19.98 9.68 -5.97
N GLU A 109 19.10 8.68 -5.90
CA GLU A 109 18.26 8.41 -4.75
C GLU A 109 18.91 7.33 -3.87
N TRP A 110 18.86 7.56 -2.56
CA TRP A 110 19.43 6.67 -1.56
C TRP A 110 18.34 5.83 -0.87
N HIS A 111 17.08 6.16 -1.13
CA HIS A 111 15.90 5.54 -0.53
C HIS A 111 14.68 5.78 -1.42
N LEU A 112 13.70 4.89 -1.27
CA LEU A 112 12.40 5.01 -1.93
C LEU A 112 11.61 6.19 -1.35
N ARG A 113 11.00 7.00 -2.22
CA ARG A 113 10.19 8.18 -1.84
C ARG A 113 8.74 8.00 -2.30
N GLY A 114 7.77 8.38 -1.47
CA GLY A 114 6.37 8.41 -1.91
C GLY A 114 6.15 9.50 -2.97
N MET A 115 5.28 9.24 -3.94
CA MET A 115 4.92 10.20 -4.99
C MET A 115 3.51 10.74 -4.73
N ALA A 116 3.36 12.05 -4.47
CA ALA A 116 2.04 12.66 -4.34
C ALA A 116 1.32 12.67 -5.70
N ILE A 117 0.03 12.36 -5.71
CA ILE A 117 -0.85 12.32 -6.90
C ILE A 117 -2.09 13.19 -6.73
#